data_AF-A0A4Q1BJ94-F1
#
_entry.id   AF-A0A4Q1BJ94-F1
#
_cell.length_a   1.000
_cell.length_b   1.000
_cell.length_c   1.000
_cell.angle_alpha   90.00
_cell.angle_beta   90.00
_cell.angle_gamma   90.00
#
_symmetry.space_group_name_H-M   'P 1'
#
loop_
_entity.id
_entity.type
_entity.pdbx_description
1 polymer ?
#
loop_
_entity_poly.entity_id
_entity_poly.type
_entity_poly.pdbx_seq_one_letter_code
_entity_poly.pdbx_strand_id
1 'polypeptide(L)'
;MVPRLETRISSSSTPYPPPQTIKTNSSPTPLRTSSFEGTVALWLKSPHEKEAGQEYFSHPSREGMTYAIVVRGKFIDDITADDIFFGNVFENPVRDHLPWGSSIAMRAMQWLDPSIEMDAYADRPWALSPLLATMNYVSITRQPQNGVIVEEDCDLLEELAGIQKWKGDSKARSSSRKAWFNIPANREKVQLKGLEISLEFCNGYLDVDFNTFSVTLPRPFNLSIPLLKYWDGQPVTYVCQMGKQPGERACWSVAYHIVDAVPLDDTASAKPNTEEEEVHEDDQGRGVAAAVAKENGEGELLDDLD
;
A
#
# COMPACT_ATOMS: atom_id res chain seq x y z
N MET A 1 13.04 -15.67 -4.40
CA MET A 1 11.58 -15.58 -4.16
C MET A 1 11.22 -14.11 -4.35
N VAL A 2 10.29 -13.77 -5.25
CA VAL A 2 9.93 -12.36 -5.49
C VAL A 2 8.86 -12.00 -4.46
N PRO A 3 9.10 -11.05 -3.54
CA PRO A 3 8.08 -10.65 -2.58
C PRO A 3 6.87 -10.05 -3.31
N ARG A 4 5.67 -10.32 -2.78
CA ARG A 4 4.39 -9.81 -3.30
C ARG A 4 3.82 -8.80 -2.32
N LEU A 5 3.13 -7.79 -2.82
CA LEU A 5 2.34 -6.89 -1.98
C LEU A 5 0.93 -7.45 -1.80
N GLU A 6 0.54 -7.72 -0.56
CA GLU A 6 -0.83 -7.98 -0.16
C GLU A 6 -1.46 -6.67 0.35
N THR A 7 -2.65 -6.35 -0.12
CA THR A 7 -3.39 -5.15 0.32
C THR A 7 -4.63 -5.52 1.10
N ARG A 8 -4.85 -4.85 2.23
CA ARG A 8 -6.02 -5.05 3.09
C ARG A 8 -6.77 -3.75 3.34
N ILE A 9 -8.07 -3.83 3.56
CA ILE A 9 -8.94 -2.71 3.92
C ILE A 9 -9.81 -3.05 5.13
N SER A 10 -10.43 -2.02 5.72
CA SER A 10 -11.42 -2.18 6.78
C SER A 10 -12.57 -3.10 6.38
N SER A 11 -13.12 -3.77 7.37
CA SER A 11 -14.43 -4.42 7.29
C SER A 11 -15.45 -3.67 8.13
N SER A 12 -16.73 -4.05 8.02
CA SER A 12 -17.81 -3.43 8.80
C SER A 12 -17.65 -3.55 10.31
N SER A 13 -17.08 -4.67 10.80
CA SER A 13 -16.83 -4.89 12.23
C SER A 13 -15.47 -4.42 12.71
N THR A 14 -14.51 -4.26 11.79
CA THR A 14 -13.11 -3.98 12.13
C THR A 14 -12.60 -2.85 11.24
N PRO A 15 -12.74 -1.58 11.69
CA PRO A 15 -12.22 -0.44 10.96
C PRO A 15 -10.70 -0.39 10.99
N TYR A 16 -10.08 -0.90 12.06
CA TYR A 16 -8.63 -0.93 12.25
C TYR A 16 -8.22 -2.00 13.29
N PRO A 17 -7.11 -2.74 13.08
CA PRO A 17 -6.37 -2.89 11.82
C PRO A 17 -7.22 -3.54 10.71
N PRO A 18 -6.93 -3.29 9.42
CA PRO A 18 -7.78 -3.75 8.32
C PRO A 18 -7.62 -5.26 8.05
N PRO A 19 -8.69 -6.07 8.15
CA PRO A 19 -8.58 -7.52 8.01
C PRO A 19 -8.82 -8.03 6.57
N GLN A 20 -9.49 -7.24 5.72
CA GLN A 20 -10.03 -7.75 4.46
C GLN A 20 -9.04 -7.57 3.31
N THR A 21 -8.54 -8.66 2.74
CA THR A 21 -7.69 -8.61 1.55
C THR A 21 -8.48 -8.18 0.32
N ILE A 22 -7.90 -7.27 -0.48
CA ILE A 22 -8.44 -6.83 -1.77
C ILE A 22 -7.36 -6.85 -2.85
N LYS A 23 -7.78 -6.73 -4.11
CA LYS A 23 -6.86 -6.58 -5.25
C LYS A 23 -6.56 -5.10 -5.48
N THR A 24 -5.31 -4.80 -5.82
CA THR A 24 -4.93 -3.50 -6.42
C THR A 24 -5.29 -3.49 -7.90
N ASN A 25 -5.36 -2.29 -8.49
CA ASN A 25 -5.60 -2.06 -9.91
C ASN A 25 -6.89 -2.72 -10.40
N SER A 26 -7.93 -2.67 -9.58
CA SER A 26 -9.26 -3.22 -9.90
C SER A 26 -10.35 -2.18 -9.65
N SER A 27 -11.58 -2.53 -10.03
CA SER A 27 -12.77 -1.72 -9.73
C SER A 27 -12.87 -1.37 -8.24
N PRO A 28 -13.45 -0.22 -7.89
CA PRO A 28 -13.66 0.17 -6.50
C PRO A 28 -14.37 -0.92 -5.67
N THR A 29 -13.84 -1.20 -4.49
CA THR A 29 -14.40 -2.16 -3.53
C THR A 29 -15.23 -1.43 -2.48
N PRO A 30 -16.41 -1.92 -2.06
CA PRO A 30 -17.17 -1.33 -0.97
C PRO A 30 -16.35 -1.22 0.32
N LEU A 31 -16.41 -0.05 0.95
CA LEU A 31 -15.76 0.28 2.22
C LEU A 31 -16.82 0.79 3.18
N ARG A 32 -17.18 -0.03 4.17
CA ARG A 32 -18.27 0.28 5.11
C ARG A 32 -17.79 0.00 6.52
N THR A 33 -17.97 0.96 7.41
CA THR A 33 -17.71 0.88 8.84
C THR A 33 -18.85 1.57 9.60
N SER A 34 -18.78 1.64 10.93
CA SER A 34 -19.75 2.42 11.73
C SER A 34 -19.70 3.93 11.45
N SER A 35 -18.57 4.43 10.96
CA SER A 35 -18.29 5.87 10.84
C SER A 35 -18.16 6.35 9.39
N PHE A 36 -18.11 5.42 8.42
CA PHE A 36 -17.93 5.74 7.01
C PHE A 36 -18.68 4.74 6.11
N GLU A 37 -19.30 5.25 5.05
CA GLU A 37 -19.93 4.44 4.00
C GLU A 37 -19.43 4.91 2.63
N GLY A 38 -18.88 3.98 1.85
CA GLY A 38 -18.31 4.33 0.56
C GLY A 38 -17.64 3.19 -0.20
N THR A 39 -16.63 3.54 -0.99
CA THR A 39 -15.78 2.64 -1.76
C THR A 39 -14.31 3.05 -1.65
N VAL A 40 -13.42 2.10 -1.93
CA VAL A 40 -11.98 2.29 -2.01
C VAL A 40 -11.42 1.58 -3.25
N ALA A 41 -10.53 2.25 -3.97
CA ALA A 41 -9.72 1.68 -5.04
C ALA A 41 -8.25 1.95 -4.74
N LEU A 42 -7.41 0.92 -4.90
CA LEU A 42 -5.98 1.01 -4.66
C LEU A 42 -5.25 0.82 -5.98
N TRP A 43 -4.34 1.74 -6.29
CA TRP A 43 -3.55 1.73 -7.52
C TRP A 43 -2.08 1.59 -7.18
N LEU A 44 -1.40 0.69 -7.88
CA LEU A 44 0.01 0.41 -7.66
C LEU A 44 0.69 0.02 -8.97
N LYS A 45 1.74 0.74 -9.35
CA LYS A 45 2.59 0.33 -10.47
C LYS A 45 3.33 -0.95 -10.12
N SER A 46 3.45 -1.84 -11.10
CA SER A 46 4.23 -3.07 -10.99
C SER A 46 5.41 -3.03 -11.96
N PRO A 47 6.64 -3.35 -11.51
CA PRO A 47 7.77 -3.51 -12.41
C PRO A 47 7.66 -4.79 -13.25
N HIS A 48 6.88 -5.77 -12.79
CA HIS A 48 6.69 -7.07 -13.44
C HIS A 48 5.48 -7.10 -14.38
N GLU A 49 4.50 -6.23 -14.14
CA GLU A 49 3.26 -6.14 -14.92
C GLU A 49 3.12 -4.74 -15.52
N LYS A 50 3.58 -4.54 -16.75
CA LYS A 50 3.60 -3.22 -17.40
C LYS A 50 2.22 -2.55 -17.51
N GLU A 51 1.17 -3.36 -17.65
CA GLU A 51 -0.21 -2.89 -17.76
C GLU A 51 -0.88 -2.62 -16.40
N ALA A 52 -0.22 -2.96 -15.29
CA ALA A 52 -0.78 -2.82 -13.95
C ALA A 52 -1.09 -1.36 -13.61
N GLY A 53 -2.38 -1.07 -13.47
CA GLY A 53 -2.88 0.24 -13.11
C GLY A 53 -2.81 1.29 -14.23
N GLN A 54 -2.59 0.90 -15.49
CA GLN A 54 -2.53 1.85 -16.62
C GLN A 54 -3.80 2.69 -16.75
N GLU A 55 -4.96 2.14 -16.39
CA GLU A 55 -6.22 2.88 -16.32
C GLU A 55 -6.12 4.17 -15.46
N TYR A 56 -5.31 4.13 -14.39
CA TYR A 56 -5.07 5.27 -13.52
C TYR A 56 -3.80 6.05 -13.91
N PHE A 57 -2.68 5.35 -14.11
CA PHE A 57 -1.36 5.97 -14.28
C PHE A 57 -1.11 6.58 -15.66
N SER A 58 -1.92 6.23 -16.67
CA SER A 58 -1.87 6.87 -17.99
C SER A 58 -2.54 8.25 -18.02
N HIS A 59 -3.28 8.61 -16.98
CA HIS A 59 -3.93 9.92 -16.92
C HIS A 59 -2.87 11.05 -16.86
N PRO A 60 -2.95 12.11 -17.69
CA PRO A 60 -1.95 13.17 -17.71
C PRO A 60 -1.71 13.81 -16.34
N SER A 61 -2.78 14.02 -15.56
CA SER A 61 -2.70 14.59 -14.21
C SER A 61 -2.09 13.63 -13.14
N ARG A 62 -1.73 12.40 -13.51
CA ARG A 62 -1.15 11.35 -12.65
C ARG A 62 0.20 10.85 -13.14
N GLU A 63 0.77 11.53 -14.12
CA GLU A 63 2.13 11.26 -14.57
C GLU A 63 3.12 11.32 -13.39
N GLY A 64 4.04 10.36 -13.36
CA GLY A 64 5.02 10.22 -12.27
C GLY A 64 4.48 9.62 -10.96
N MET A 65 3.18 9.40 -10.81
CA MET A 65 2.66 8.68 -9.63
C MET A 65 2.99 7.19 -9.76
N THR A 66 3.30 6.54 -8.64
CA THR A 66 3.57 5.10 -8.57
C THR A 66 2.51 4.36 -7.76
N TYR A 67 1.70 5.13 -7.02
CA TYR A 67 0.78 4.62 -6.03
C TYR A 67 -0.37 5.60 -5.78
N ALA A 68 -1.57 5.07 -5.52
CA ALA A 68 -2.69 5.86 -5.01
C ALA A 68 -3.68 5.06 -4.15
N ILE A 69 -4.21 5.73 -3.13
CA ILE A 69 -5.45 5.37 -2.43
C ILE A 69 -6.55 6.33 -2.89
N VAL A 70 -7.61 5.79 -3.46
CA VAL A 70 -8.78 6.54 -3.90
C VAL A 70 -9.97 6.09 -3.06
N VAL A 71 -10.54 6.99 -2.25
CA VAL A 71 -11.71 6.72 -1.40
C VAL A 71 -12.86 7.62 -1.82
N ARG A 72 -14.09 7.09 -1.87
CA ARG A 72 -15.32 7.86 -2.11
C ARG A 72 -16.38 7.48 -1.11
N GLY A 73 -17.18 8.42 -0.67
CA GLY A 73 -18.33 8.13 0.17
C GLY A 73 -18.66 9.28 1.09
N LYS A 74 -19.13 8.97 2.29
CA LYS A 74 -19.56 9.96 3.28
C LYS A 74 -19.23 9.50 4.68
N PHE A 75 -18.97 10.48 5.55
CA PHE A 75 -18.88 10.25 6.99
C PHE A 75 -20.30 10.17 7.59
N ILE A 76 -20.47 9.23 8.52
CA ILE A 76 -21.75 8.98 9.19
C ILE A 76 -21.87 9.85 10.45
N ASP A 77 -20.76 9.98 11.17
CA ASP A 77 -20.67 10.75 12.40
C ASP A 77 -20.80 12.26 12.15
N ASP A 78 -21.22 12.98 13.19
CA ASP A 78 -21.31 14.44 13.16
C ASP A 78 -19.95 15.06 13.50
N ILE A 79 -19.14 15.28 12.47
CA ILE A 79 -17.74 15.68 12.57
C ILE A 79 -17.38 16.82 11.63
N THR A 80 -16.47 17.66 12.08
CA THR A 80 -15.85 18.73 11.31
C THR A 80 -14.59 18.23 10.61
N ALA A 81 -14.02 19.06 9.73
CA ALA A 81 -12.71 18.79 9.15
C ALA A 81 -11.56 18.87 10.18
N ASP A 82 -11.80 19.37 11.41
CA ASP A 82 -10.78 19.41 12.47
C ASP A 82 -10.62 18.06 13.16
N ASP A 83 -11.71 17.29 13.19
CA ASP A 83 -11.78 16.03 13.90
C ASP A 83 -11.07 14.89 13.17
N ILE A 84 -10.91 14.96 11.85
CA ILE A 84 -10.45 13.83 11.03
C ILE A 84 -9.01 14.00 10.59
N PHE A 85 -8.24 12.94 10.84
CA PHE A 85 -6.83 12.83 10.49
C PHE A 85 -6.62 11.65 9.56
N PHE A 86 -5.62 11.77 8.70
CA PHE A 86 -5.15 10.71 7.83
C PHE A 86 -3.63 10.62 7.87
N GLY A 87 -3.12 9.40 7.82
CA GLY A 87 -1.69 9.15 7.73
C GLY A 87 -1.35 7.73 8.13
N ASN A 88 -0.13 7.52 8.61
CA ASN A 88 0.40 6.19 8.92
C ASN A 88 0.35 5.89 10.41
N VAL A 89 -0.03 4.64 10.73
CA VAL A 89 0.06 4.08 12.07
C VAL A 89 0.76 2.73 12.00
N PHE A 90 1.66 2.51 12.96
CA PHE A 90 2.43 1.29 13.11
C PHE A 90 1.99 0.56 14.39
N GLU A 91 1.97 -0.76 14.35
CA GLU A 91 1.57 -1.60 15.48
C GLU A 91 2.73 -1.93 16.42
N ASN A 92 3.95 -1.94 15.88
CA ASN A 92 5.16 -2.24 16.65
C ASN A 92 6.15 -1.06 16.59
N PRO A 93 6.98 -0.89 17.65
CA PRO A 93 7.98 0.17 17.68
C PRO A 93 8.98 0.05 16.53
N VAL A 94 9.26 1.17 15.84
CA VAL A 94 10.26 1.21 14.75
C VAL A 94 11.59 1.85 15.18
N ARG A 95 11.68 2.34 16.42
CA ARG A 95 12.81 3.13 16.94
C ARG A 95 14.18 2.45 16.83
N ASP A 96 14.22 1.11 16.89
CA ASP A 96 15.46 0.34 16.79
C ASP A 96 15.88 0.08 15.32
N HIS A 97 15.00 0.38 14.37
CA HIS A 97 15.21 0.19 12.93
C HIS A 97 15.29 1.51 12.15
N LEU A 98 15.22 2.66 12.82
CA LEU A 98 15.25 3.96 12.14
C LEU A 98 16.60 4.19 11.43
N PRO A 99 16.60 4.55 10.12
CA PRO A 99 17.82 4.88 9.41
C PRO A 99 18.60 6.02 10.08
N TRP A 100 19.93 5.98 9.99
CA TRP A 100 20.75 7.16 10.26
C TRP A 100 20.32 8.28 9.29
N GLY A 101 19.86 9.41 9.83
CA GLY A 101 19.25 10.49 9.03
C GLY A 101 17.72 10.57 9.09
N SER A 102 17.05 9.79 9.94
CA SER A 102 15.59 9.88 10.14
C SER A 102 15.09 11.30 10.48
N SER A 103 15.90 12.12 11.15
CA SER A 103 15.59 13.53 11.38
C SER A 103 15.47 14.38 10.10
N ILE A 104 16.19 14.02 9.03
CA ILE A 104 16.08 14.64 7.71
C ILE A 104 14.79 14.19 7.03
N ALA A 105 14.47 12.90 7.10
CA ALA A 105 13.22 12.37 6.55
C ALA A 105 12.00 13.00 7.24
N MET A 106 12.02 13.13 8.57
CA MET A 106 10.96 13.82 9.33
C MET A 106 10.81 15.29 8.91
N ARG A 107 11.92 16.01 8.73
CA ARG A 107 11.90 17.40 8.22
C ARG A 107 11.38 17.49 6.79
N ALA A 108 11.71 16.54 5.93
CA ALA A 108 11.21 16.50 4.56
C ALA A 108 9.69 16.24 4.53
N MET A 109 9.18 15.36 5.40
CA MET A 109 7.75 15.14 5.56
C MET A 109 7.04 16.42 6.04
N GLN A 110 7.57 17.12 7.04
CA GLN A 110 7.02 18.40 7.50
C GLN A 110 7.11 19.52 6.45
N TRP A 111 8.12 19.49 5.59
CA TRP A 111 8.23 20.44 4.48
C TRP A 111 7.18 20.17 3.40
N LEU A 112 6.89 18.91 3.13
CA LEU A 112 5.83 18.49 2.20
C LEU A 112 4.42 18.73 2.76
N ASP A 113 4.23 18.43 4.03
CA ASP A 113 2.99 18.58 4.77
C ASP A 113 3.27 19.31 6.08
N PRO A 114 3.10 20.64 6.11
CA PRO A 114 3.34 21.45 7.32
C PRO A 114 2.45 21.10 8.51
N SER A 115 1.35 20.37 8.27
CA SER A 115 0.38 19.99 9.30
C SER A 115 0.60 18.60 9.88
N ILE A 116 1.61 17.88 9.38
CA ILE A 116 1.91 16.54 9.87
C ILE A 116 2.48 16.58 11.28
N GLU A 117 1.84 15.80 12.15
CA GLU A 117 2.34 15.48 13.47
C GLU A 117 2.78 14.03 13.47
N MET A 118 3.86 13.71 14.18
CA MET A 118 4.41 12.37 14.19
C MET A 118 5.15 12.08 15.48
N ASP A 119 5.13 10.81 15.87
CA ASP A 119 6.00 10.25 16.89
C ASP A 119 6.55 8.92 16.39
N ALA A 120 7.80 8.93 15.92
CA ALA A 120 8.49 7.74 15.43
C ALA A 120 9.08 6.88 16.58
N TYR A 121 9.12 7.40 17.80
CA TYR A 121 9.74 6.75 18.97
C TYR A 121 8.72 6.13 19.93
N ALA A 122 7.42 6.39 19.73
CA ALA A 122 6.33 5.76 20.45
C ALA A 122 6.34 4.23 20.30
N ASP A 123 5.70 3.54 21.24
CA ASP A 123 5.51 2.08 21.15
C ASP A 123 4.62 1.69 19.97
N ARG A 124 3.69 2.59 19.60
CA ARG A 124 2.91 2.53 18.36
C ARG A 124 3.20 3.79 17.56
N PRO A 125 4.24 3.78 16.72
CA PRO A 125 4.64 4.94 15.93
C PRO A 125 3.52 5.44 15.02
N TRP A 126 3.48 6.73 14.77
CA TRP A 126 2.46 7.33 13.92
C TRP A 126 2.93 8.61 13.24
N ALA A 127 2.32 8.92 12.11
CA ALA A 127 2.46 10.19 11.41
C ALA A 127 1.11 10.55 10.79
N LEU A 128 0.44 11.58 11.31
CA LEU A 128 -0.94 11.93 10.98
C LEU A 128 -1.04 13.42 10.67
N SER A 129 -1.86 13.74 9.67
CA SER A 129 -2.19 15.10 9.27
C SER A 129 -3.71 15.27 9.18
N PRO A 130 -4.26 16.48 9.34
CA PRO A 130 -5.66 16.75 9.03
C PRO A 130 -6.03 16.30 7.61
N LEU A 131 -7.15 15.59 7.48
CA LEU A 131 -7.53 14.90 6.24
C LEU A 131 -7.49 15.80 4.99
N LEU A 132 -8.12 16.97 5.09
CA LEU A 132 -8.22 17.92 3.96
C LEU A 132 -6.95 18.73 3.72
N ALA A 133 -5.98 18.68 4.64
CA ALA A 133 -4.67 19.31 4.48
C ALA A 133 -3.66 18.38 3.79
N THR A 134 -3.85 17.07 3.89
CA THR A 134 -2.87 16.09 3.39
C THR A 134 -3.21 15.52 2.01
N MET A 135 -4.49 15.27 1.73
CA MET A 135 -4.96 14.62 0.48
C MET A 135 -4.52 15.41 -0.76
N ASN A 136 -3.98 14.71 -1.76
CA ASN A 136 -3.49 15.30 -3.02
C ASN A 136 -4.61 15.94 -3.82
N TYR A 137 -5.73 15.23 -3.95
CA TYR A 137 -6.93 15.73 -4.63
C TYR A 137 -8.16 15.45 -3.77
N VAL A 138 -9.06 16.42 -3.70
CA VAL A 138 -10.32 16.32 -2.98
C VAL A 138 -11.44 16.86 -3.85
N SER A 139 -12.55 16.14 -3.86
CA SER A 139 -13.82 16.64 -4.35
C SER A 139 -14.88 16.51 -3.26
N ILE A 140 -15.61 17.60 -3.00
CA ILE A 140 -16.72 17.65 -2.04
C ILE A 140 -17.97 18.14 -2.76
N THR A 141 -18.98 17.28 -2.81
CA THR A 141 -20.21 17.52 -3.55
C THR A 141 -21.45 17.10 -2.76
N ARG A 142 -22.64 17.34 -3.33
CA ARG A 142 -23.91 16.82 -2.80
C ARG A 142 -24.30 15.47 -3.38
N GLN A 143 -23.61 15.02 -4.42
CA GLN A 143 -23.95 13.83 -5.21
C GLN A 143 -22.71 12.98 -5.42
N PRO A 144 -22.82 11.64 -5.37
CA PRO A 144 -21.68 10.76 -5.57
C PRO A 144 -20.99 11.02 -6.90
N GLN A 145 -19.66 11.01 -6.88
CA GLN A 145 -18.86 11.07 -8.10
C GLN A 145 -18.32 9.68 -8.45
N ASN A 146 -18.16 9.45 -9.75
CA ASN A 146 -17.60 8.22 -10.31
C ASN A 146 -16.32 8.53 -11.07
N GLY A 147 -15.57 7.49 -11.39
CA GLY A 147 -14.34 7.58 -12.16
C GLY A 147 -13.12 7.14 -11.38
N VAL A 148 -12.06 6.93 -12.14
CA VAL A 148 -10.80 6.31 -11.70
C VAL A 148 -9.97 7.25 -10.82
N ILE A 149 -9.98 8.54 -11.17
CA ILE A 149 -9.24 9.61 -10.49
C ILE A 149 -10.18 10.58 -9.77
N VAL A 150 -9.65 11.37 -8.83
CA VAL A 150 -10.33 12.51 -8.22
C VAL A 150 -9.84 13.80 -8.88
N GLU A 151 -10.75 14.53 -9.50
CA GLU A 151 -10.49 15.91 -9.87
C GLU A 151 -10.70 16.82 -8.65
N GLU A 152 -9.88 17.87 -8.54
CA GLU A 152 -10.00 18.82 -7.44
C GLU A 152 -11.25 19.68 -7.63
N ASP A 153 -12.26 19.47 -6.78
CA ASP A 153 -13.52 20.21 -6.79
C ASP A 153 -13.99 20.53 -5.36
N CYS A 154 -13.64 21.72 -4.90
CA CYS A 154 -14.02 22.20 -3.58
C CYS A 154 -14.99 23.38 -3.65
N ASP A 155 -15.70 23.57 -4.76
CA ASP A 155 -16.61 24.71 -4.94
C ASP A 155 -17.69 24.77 -3.85
N LEU A 156 -18.27 23.61 -3.51
CA LEU A 156 -19.26 23.52 -2.42
C LEU A 156 -18.63 23.79 -1.06
N LEU A 157 -17.41 23.31 -0.83
CA LEU A 157 -16.68 23.56 0.41
C LEU A 157 -16.36 25.04 0.58
N GLU A 158 -15.93 25.71 -0.49
CA GLU A 158 -15.65 27.15 -0.50
C GLU A 158 -16.92 27.95 -0.20
N GLU A 159 -18.06 27.55 -0.77
CA GLU A 159 -19.38 28.13 -0.47
C GLU A 159 -19.76 27.95 1.00
N LEU A 160 -19.69 26.71 1.52
CA LEU A 160 -20.05 26.39 2.91
C LEU A 160 -19.15 27.11 3.93
N ALA A 161 -17.87 27.28 3.60
CA ALA A 161 -16.91 28.00 4.43
C ALA A 161 -17.02 29.53 4.29
N GLY A 162 -17.81 30.04 3.34
CA GLY A 162 -17.96 31.47 3.07
C GLY A 162 -16.67 32.14 2.59
N ILE A 163 -15.82 31.41 1.86
CA ILE A 163 -14.54 31.91 1.37
C ILE A 163 -14.58 32.20 -0.13
N GLN A 164 -13.68 33.07 -0.57
CA GLN A 164 -13.50 33.29 -1.99
C GLN A 164 -12.96 32.02 -2.66
N LYS A 165 -13.52 31.67 -3.82
CA LYS A 165 -13.07 30.53 -4.61
C LYS A 165 -11.56 30.57 -4.88
N TRP A 166 -10.90 29.42 -4.74
CA TRP A 166 -9.50 29.27 -5.09
C TRP A 166 -9.33 29.33 -6.61
N LYS A 167 -8.27 29.99 -7.06
CA LYS A 167 -7.99 30.22 -8.49
C LYS A 167 -6.89 29.30 -8.99
N GLY A 168 -6.87 29.08 -10.30
CA GLY A 168 -5.84 28.31 -11.00
C GLY A 168 -6.31 26.91 -11.40
N ASP A 169 -5.36 26.10 -11.85
CA ASP A 169 -5.59 24.69 -12.19
C ASP A 169 -5.78 23.82 -10.93
N SER A 170 -6.04 22.52 -11.13
CA SER A 170 -6.28 21.57 -10.03
C SER A 170 -5.14 21.54 -9.01
N LYS A 171 -3.88 21.75 -9.45
CA LYS A 171 -2.71 21.74 -8.55
C LYS A 171 -2.64 23.01 -7.71
N ALA A 172 -2.88 24.17 -8.31
CA ALA A 172 -2.95 25.45 -7.60
C ALA A 172 -4.11 25.49 -6.60
N ARG A 173 -5.27 24.94 -6.98
CA ARG A 173 -6.44 24.81 -6.10
C ARG A 173 -6.17 23.86 -4.93
N SER A 174 -5.61 22.67 -5.19
CA SER A 174 -5.19 21.74 -4.13
C SER A 174 -4.19 22.39 -3.18
N SER A 175 -3.20 23.12 -3.69
CA SER A 175 -2.24 23.84 -2.83
C SER A 175 -2.91 24.89 -1.93
N SER A 176 -3.88 25.63 -2.48
CA SER A 176 -4.67 26.61 -1.73
C SER A 176 -5.55 25.96 -0.66
N ARG A 177 -6.16 24.81 -0.99
CA ARG A 177 -6.90 23.97 -0.04
C ARG A 177 -6.04 23.57 1.14
N LYS A 178 -4.88 22.95 0.86
CA LYS A 178 -3.96 22.48 1.88
C LYS A 178 -3.53 23.62 2.80
N ALA A 179 -3.14 24.76 2.23
CA ALA A 179 -2.76 25.94 3.01
C ALA A 179 -3.89 26.46 3.90
N TRP A 180 -5.14 26.45 3.42
CA TRP A 180 -6.29 26.91 4.20
C TRP A 180 -6.63 25.97 5.36
N PHE A 181 -6.58 24.65 5.12
CA PHE A 181 -6.84 23.62 6.13
C PHE A 181 -5.68 23.36 7.10
N ASN A 182 -4.48 23.88 6.82
CA ASN A 182 -3.39 23.91 7.82
C ASN A 182 -3.73 24.76 9.05
N ILE A 183 -4.79 25.59 9.00
CA ILE A 183 -5.22 26.46 10.10
C ILE A 183 -6.36 25.76 10.87
N PRO A 184 -6.19 25.42 12.17
CA PRO A 184 -7.24 24.74 12.96
C PRO A 184 -8.60 25.45 12.95
N ALA A 185 -8.61 26.77 13.17
CA ALA A 185 -9.85 27.55 13.17
C ALA A 185 -10.61 27.54 11.82
N ASN A 186 -9.95 27.16 10.72
CA ASN A 186 -10.63 26.97 9.43
C ASN A 186 -11.25 25.58 9.32
N ARG A 187 -10.58 24.56 9.86
CA ARG A 187 -11.06 23.17 9.88
C ARG A 187 -12.38 23.04 10.64
N GLU A 188 -12.51 23.73 11.77
CA GLU A 188 -13.74 23.74 12.59
C GLU A 188 -14.97 24.30 11.86
N LYS A 189 -14.78 25.13 10.82
CA LYS A 189 -15.88 25.75 10.06
C LYS A 189 -16.57 24.79 9.08
N VAL A 190 -15.96 23.65 8.79
CA VAL A 190 -16.40 22.77 7.70
C VAL A 190 -16.99 21.49 8.30
N GLN A 191 -18.32 21.38 8.27
CA GLN A 191 -19.03 20.16 8.63
C GLN A 191 -18.98 19.15 7.49
N LEU A 192 -18.58 17.91 7.77
CA LEU A 192 -18.42 16.86 6.75
C LEU A 192 -19.63 15.94 6.64
N LYS A 193 -20.47 15.89 7.68
CA LYS A 193 -21.66 15.03 7.69
C LYS A 193 -22.62 15.40 6.56
N GLY A 194 -23.08 14.38 5.83
CA GLY A 194 -24.06 14.54 4.75
C GLY A 194 -23.49 15.09 3.43
N LEU A 195 -22.16 15.24 3.34
CA LEU A 195 -21.47 15.55 2.10
C LEU A 195 -20.93 14.28 1.45
N GLU A 196 -20.94 14.25 0.12
CA GLU A 196 -20.24 13.23 -0.66
C GLU A 196 -18.81 13.71 -0.84
N ILE A 197 -17.85 12.88 -0.39
CA ILE A 197 -16.44 13.19 -0.42
C ILE A 197 -15.68 12.18 -1.28
N SER A 198 -14.86 12.69 -2.17
CA SER A 198 -13.88 11.92 -2.93
C SER A 198 -12.49 12.37 -2.52
N LEU A 199 -11.69 11.42 -2.08
CA LEU A 199 -10.36 11.62 -1.51
C LEU A 199 -9.36 10.85 -2.34
N GLU A 200 -8.25 11.49 -2.65
CA GLU A 200 -7.13 10.83 -3.30
C GLU A 200 -5.82 11.17 -2.61
N PHE A 201 -5.14 10.13 -2.16
CA PHE A 201 -3.78 10.18 -1.67
C PHE A 201 -2.89 9.44 -2.67
N CYS A 202 -2.08 10.18 -3.42
CA CYS A 202 -1.22 9.64 -4.46
C CYS A 202 0.18 10.23 -4.38
N ASN A 203 1.20 9.41 -4.59
CA ASN A 203 2.57 9.89 -4.63
C ASN A 203 3.41 9.11 -5.65
N GLY A 204 4.52 9.73 -6.05
CA GLY A 204 5.55 9.14 -6.90
C GLY A 204 6.87 8.92 -6.15
N TYR A 205 6.85 8.98 -4.81
CA TYR A 205 8.05 8.90 -3.98
C TYR A 205 8.39 7.47 -3.57
N LEU A 206 7.42 6.56 -3.65
CA LEU A 206 7.62 5.14 -3.43
C LEU A 206 8.13 4.51 -4.73
N ASP A 207 9.38 4.05 -4.72
CA ASP A 207 9.88 3.18 -5.76
C ASP A 207 9.45 1.74 -5.46
N VAL A 208 8.54 1.21 -6.29
CA VAL A 208 7.97 -0.14 -6.15
C VAL A 208 8.79 -1.16 -6.95
N ASP A 209 10.11 -0.97 -7.05
CA ASP A 209 11.01 -2.06 -7.43
C ASP A 209 11.29 -2.92 -6.19
N PHE A 210 10.74 -4.13 -6.15
CA PHE A 210 10.90 -5.09 -5.06
C PHE A 210 12.37 -5.51 -4.79
N ASN A 211 13.32 -5.13 -5.65
CA ASN A 211 14.76 -5.28 -5.37
C ASN A 211 15.35 -4.19 -4.47
N THR A 212 14.74 -2.99 -4.40
CA THR A 212 15.29 -1.87 -3.59
C THR A 212 14.28 -1.23 -2.64
N PHE A 213 12.98 -1.33 -2.93
CA PHE A 213 11.82 -0.74 -2.23
C PHE A 213 12.25 0.49 -1.42
N SER A 214 12.46 1.59 -2.14
CA SER A 214 13.06 2.80 -1.58
C SER A 214 12.08 3.96 -1.58
N VAL A 215 12.22 4.83 -0.59
CA VAL A 215 11.55 6.14 -0.60
C VAL A 215 12.57 7.18 -1.02
N THR A 216 12.25 7.89 -2.10
CA THR A 216 13.05 9.03 -2.55
C THR A 216 12.43 10.32 -2.05
N LEU A 217 13.16 11.05 -1.20
CA LEU A 217 12.76 12.35 -0.72
C LEU A 217 12.81 13.39 -1.87
N PRO A 218 11.84 14.32 -1.93
CA PRO A 218 11.82 15.37 -2.96
C PRO A 218 13.03 16.30 -2.84
N ARG A 219 13.31 17.04 -3.90
CA ARG A 219 14.24 18.18 -3.84
C ARG A 219 13.73 19.22 -2.82
N PRO A 220 14.62 19.84 -2.03
CA PRO A 220 16.08 19.83 -2.12
C PRO A 220 16.79 18.69 -1.37
N PHE A 221 16.07 17.77 -0.71
CA PHE A 221 16.66 16.75 0.16
C PHE A 221 17.37 15.63 -0.61
N ASN A 222 16.84 15.22 -1.77
CA ASN A 222 17.43 14.27 -2.74
C ASN A 222 18.12 13.05 -2.10
N LEU A 223 17.46 12.44 -1.11
CA LEU A 223 17.92 11.27 -0.38
C LEU A 223 17.04 10.07 -0.75
N SER A 224 17.66 8.95 -1.12
CA SER A 224 16.96 7.67 -1.28
C SER A 224 17.22 6.79 -0.07
N ILE A 225 16.15 6.31 0.56
CA ILE A 225 16.19 5.47 1.75
C ILE A 225 15.71 4.08 1.35
N PRO A 226 16.58 3.04 1.35
CA PRO A 226 16.16 1.67 1.06
C PRO A 226 15.35 1.13 2.24
N LEU A 227 14.03 1.03 2.09
CA LEU A 227 13.13 0.69 3.20
C LEU A 227 13.35 -0.76 3.67
N LEU A 228 13.63 -1.70 2.76
CA LEU A 228 13.84 -3.12 3.10
C LEU A 228 14.95 -3.35 4.13
N LYS A 229 15.97 -2.49 4.16
CA LYS A 229 17.07 -2.61 5.13
C LYS A 229 16.61 -2.36 6.58
N TYR A 230 15.54 -1.58 6.72
CA TYR A 230 15.01 -1.08 7.99
C TYR A 230 13.61 -1.64 8.27
N TRP A 231 13.13 -2.54 7.42
CA TRP A 231 11.80 -3.10 7.50
C TRP A 231 11.78 -4.28 8.45
N ASP A 232 10.87 -4.25 9.41
CA ASP A 232 10.70 -5.28 10.44
C ASP A 232 9.60 -6.30 10.07
N GLY A 233 9.02 -6.20 8.88
CA GLY A 233 7.97 -7.09 8.38
C GLY A 233 6.54 -6.65 8.72
N GLN A 234 6.33 -5.65 9.59
CA GLN A 234 4.98 -5.20 9.94
C GLN A 234 4.32 -4.47 8.76
N PRO A 235 2.99 -4.48 8.55
CA PRO A 235 2.38 -3.79 7.42
C PRO A 235 2.48 -2.26 7.50
N VAL A 236 2.59 -1.56 6.36
CA VAL A 236 2.38 -0.11 6.28
C VAL A 236 0.88 0.15 6.29
N THR A 237 0.36 0.70 7.39
CA THR A 237 -1.08 0.96 7.52
C THR A 237 -1.39 2.44 7.44
N TYR A 238 -2.22 2.82 6.48
CA TYR A 238 -2.85 4.13 6.37
C TYR A 238 -4.18 4.11 7.11
N VAL A 239 -4.41 5.10 7.97
CA VAL A 239 -5.62 5.20 8.80
C VAL A 239 -6.25 6.56 8.61
N CYS A 240 -7.54 6.58 8.31
CA CYS A 240 -8.39 7.74 8.50
C CYS A 240 -9.12 7.58 9.82
N GLN A 241 -8.93 8.51 10.75
CA GLN A 241 -9.41 8.39 12.12
C GLN A 241 -9.86 9.73 12.71
N MET A 242 -10.75 9.64 13.69
CA MET A 242 -11.13 10.77 14.53
C MET A 242 -10.10 10.98 15.65
N GLY A 243 -9.53 12.17 15.72
CA GLY A 243 -8.46 12.50 16.66
C GLY A 243 -7.11 11.87 16.33
N LYS A 244 -6.12 12.14 17.18
CA LYS A 244 -4.71 11.81 16.93
C LYS A 244 -4.23 10.53 17.63
N GLN A 245 -5.06 9.93 18.48
CA GLN A 245 -4.70 8.69 19.15
C GLN A 245 -4.66 7.54 18.13
N PRO A 246 -3.52 6.86 17.92
CA PRO A 246 -3.36 5.94 16.80
C PRO A 246 -4.30 4.73 16.85
N GLY A 247 -5.14 4.58 15.82
CA GLY A 247 -6.03 3.43 15.62
C GLY A 247 -7.27 3.37 16.53
N GLU A 248 -7.43 4.30 17.49
CA GLU A 248 -8.49 4.21 18.51
C GLU A 248 -9.89 4.47 17.94
N ARG A 249 -10.03 5.49 17.08
CA ARG A 249 -11.32 5.88 16.47
C ARG A 249 -11.23 5.91 14.95
N ALA A 250 -10.81 4.79 14.36
CA ALA A 250 -10.67 4.67 12.92
C ALA A 250 -12.03 4.74 12.20
N CYS A 251 -12.12 5.63 11.22
CA CYS A 251 -13.21 5.68 10.26
C CYS A 251 -13.02 4.58 9.19
N TRP A 252 -11.78 4.43 8.71
CA TRP A 252 -11.36 3.38 7.80
C TRP A 252 -9.83 3.30 7.74
N SER A 253 -9.31 2.19 7.23
CA SER A 253 -7.87 1.96 7.06
C SER A 253 -7.57 1.08 5.86
N VAL A 254 -6.35 1.23 5.35
CA VAL A 254 -5.76 0.48 4.23
C VAL A 254 -4.36 0.04 4.65
N ALA A 255 -4.04 -1.23 4.52
CA ALA A 255 -2.70 -1.76 4.80
C ALA A 255 -2.04 -2.36 3.57
N TYR A 256 -0.74 -2.13 3.45
CA TYR A 256 0.14 -2.76 2.47
C TYR A 256 1.12 -3.65 3.22
N HIS A 257 1.13 -4.94 2.89
CA HIS A 257 1.95 -5.94 3.54
C HIS A 257 2.83 -6.63 2.51
N ILE A 258 4.13 -6.61 2.73
CA ILE A 258 5.08 -7.36 1.91
C ILE A 258 5.03 -8.81 2.40
N VAL A 259 4.61 -9.73 1.53
CA VAL A 259 4.55 -11.17 1.81
C VAL A 259 5.49 -11.92 0.88
N ASP A 260 6.15 -12.95 1.39
CA ASP A 260 6.94 -13.85 0.57
C ASP A 260 6.04 -14.63 -0.40
N ALA A 261 6.44 -14.73 -1.67
CA ALA A 261 5.69 -15.54 -2.63
C ALA A 261 5.84 -17.03 -2.31
N VAL A 262 4.73 -17.68 -1.95
CA VAL A 262 4.66 -19.14 -1.92
C VAL A 262 4.92 -19.65 -3.35
N PRO A 263 5.82 -20.63 -3.56
CA PRO A 263 5.95 -21.27 -4.87
C PRO A 263 4.58 -21.77 -5.32
N LEU A 264 4.21 -21.53 -6.58
CA LEU A 264 3.12 -22.27 -7.19
C LEU A 264 3.56 -23.74 -7.18
N ASP A 265 3.00 -24.54 -6.29
CA ASP A 265 3.17 -25.99 -6.36
C ASP A 265 2.61 -26.45 -7.71
N ASP A 266 3.47 -27.05 -8.51
CA ASP A 266 3.12 -27.81 -9.72
C ASP A 266 2.31 -29.06 -9.31
N THR A 267 1.08 -28.89 -8.84
CA THR A 267 0.14 -30.00 -8.65
C THR A 267 -1.04 -29.84 -9.59
N ALA A 268 -0.77 -29.95 -10.88
CA ALA A 268 -1.76 -30.28 -11.90
C ALA A 268 -1.12 -31.04 -13.07
N SER A 269 -0.56 -32.21 -12.78
CA SER A 269 -0.48 -33.29 -13.78
C SER A 269 -0.67 -34.65 -13.11
N ALA A 270 -1.88 -34.87 -12.58
CA ALA A 270 -2.36 -36.22 -12.37
C ALA A 270 -2.46 -36.89 -13.75
N LYS A 271 -1.47 -37.74 -14.07
CA LYS A 271 -1.61 -38.71 -15.17
C LYS A 271 -2.69 -39.72 -14.76
N PRO A 272 -3.62 -40.08 -15.66
CA PRO A 272 -4.61 -41.10 -15.36
C PRO A 272 -3.91 -42.47 -15.25
N ASN A 273 -4.22 -43.21 -14.20
CA ASN A 273 -3.88 -44.63 -14.07
C ASN A 273 -4.56 -45.40 -15.19
N THR A 274 -3.79 -45.93 -16.14
CA THR A 274 -4.20 -47.07 -16.95
C THR A 274 -3.87 -48.33 -16.17
N GLU A 275 -4.92 -49.00 -15.68
CA GLU A 275 -4.88 -50.41 -15.29
C GLU A 275 -4.58 -51.23 -16.56
N GLU A 276 -3.42 -51.88 -16.61
CA GLU A 276 -3.14 -52.94 -17.58
C GLU A 276 -3.40 -54.29 -16.89
N GLU A 277 -4.39 -55.02 -17.43
CA GLU A 277 -4.74 -56.38 -17.05
C GLU A 277 -3.56 -57.33 -17.30
N GLU A 278 -3.17 -58.07 -16.26
CA GLU A 278 -2.26 -59.21 -16.38
C GLU A 278 -2.92 -60.34 -17.19
N VAL A 279 -2.32 -60.69 -18.33
CA VAL A 279 -2.57 -61.95 -19.03
C VAL A 279 -1.39 -62.89 -18.76
N HIS A 280 -1.71 -64.01 -18.11
CA HIS A 280 -0.85 -65.17 -17.91
C HIS A 280 -0.39 -65.78 -19.24
N GLU A 281 0.89 -66.11 -19.35
CA GLU A 281 1.34 -67.29 -20.11
C GLU A 281 2.64 -67.86 -19.50
N ASP A 282 2.62 -69.18 -19.30
CA ASP A 282 3.67 -70.03 -18.73
C ASP A 282 4.88 -70.18 -19.67
N ASP A 283 6.07 -70.45 -19.09
CA ASP A 283 6.78 -71.74 -19.23
C ASP A 283 8.33 -71.66 -19.20
N GLN A 284 8.90 -72.59 -18.43
CA GLN A 284 10.24 -73.22 -18.50
C GLN A 284 11.57 -72.43 -18.28
N GLY A 285 12.16 -72.66 -17.09
CA GLY A 285 13.26 -73.63 -16.97
C GLY A 285 14.71 -73.14 -16.70
N ARG A 286 15.28 -73.63 -15.56
CA ARG A 286 16.73 -73.78 -15.19
C ARG A 286 17.53 -72.47 -15.02
N GLY A 287 18.43 -72.27 -14.05
CA GLY A 287 19.05 -73.10 -13.03
C GLY A 287 20.46 -72.56 -12.72
N VAL A 288 20.77 -72.41 -11.42
CA VAL A 288 22.09 -72.62 -10.76
C VAL A 288 23.28 -71.65 -11.01
N ALA A 289 23.58 -70.89 -9.96
CA ALA A 289 24.88 -70.65 -9.26
C ALA A 289 26.15 -70.05 -9.90
N ALA A 290 26.85 -69.30 -9.03
CA ALA A 290 28.31 -69.13 -8.89
C ALA A 290 29.02 -68.26 -9.96
N ALA A 291 30.14 -67.56 -9.73
CA ALA A 291 30.94 -67.15 -8.58
C ALA A 291 32.15 -66.36 -9.16
N VAL A 292 32.68 -65.39 -8.38
CA VAL A 292 34.12 -65.03 -8.25
C VAL A 292 34.89 -64.43 -9.46
N ALA A 293 35.42 -63.21 -9.28
CA ALA A 293 36.86 -62.84 -9.28
C ALA A 293 36.97 -61.28 -9.29
N LYS A 294 37.64 -60.59 -8.35
CA LYS A 294 39.12 -60.43 -8.17
C LYS A 294 39.79 -59.95 -9.47
N GLU A 295 40.69 -58.98 -9.54
CA GLU A 295 41.45 -58.16 -8.57
C GLU A 295 42.34 -57.22 -9.42
N ASN A 296 42.90 -56.19 -8.77
CA ASN A 296 44.13 -55.47 -9.13
C ASN A 296 44.07 -54.42 -10.27
N GLY A 297 44.71 -53.26 -10.16
CA GLY A 297 45.73 -52.85 -9.18
C GLY A 297 46.03 -51.36 -9.20
N GLU A 298 46.76 -50.99 -8.15
CA GLU A 298 47.29 -49.67 -7.79
C GLU A 298 48.53 -49.27 -8.60
N GLY A 299 48.91 -48.01 -8.46
CA GLY A 299 50.22 -47.41 -8.80
C GLY A 299 50.04 -46.09 -9.54
N GLU A 300 50.04 -44.91 -8.88
CA GLU A 300 51.21 -44.11 -8.45
C GLU A 300 52.19 -43.79 -9.60
N LEU A 301 52.78 -42.60 -9.81
CA LEU A 301 52.83 -41.30 -9.16
C LEU A 301 53.50 -40.33 -10.20
N LEU A 302 53.30 -39.01 -10.02
CA LEU A 302 54.20 -37.87 -10.33
C LEU A 302 54.58 -37.52 -11.79
N ASP A 303 54.40 -36.25 -12.18
CA ASP A 303 55.46 -35.23 -12.06
C ASP A 303 54.93 -33.81 -12.31
N ASP A 304 55.52 -32.87 -11.57
CA ASP A 304 55.29 -31.42 -11.49
C ASP A 304 55.90 -30.60 -12.66
N LEU A 305 55.74 -29.28 -12.56
CA LEU A 305 56.45 -28.14 -13.20
C LEU A 305 55.70 -27.53 -14.40
N ASP A 306 55.36 -26.24 -14.47
CA ASP A 306 55.73 -25.00 -13.74
C ASP A 306 54.51 -24.06 -13.64
#